data_AF-A0AAV9M7J3-F1
#
_entry.id   AF-A0AAV9M7J3-F1
#
_cell.length_a   1.000
_cell.length_b   1.000
_cell.length_c   1.000
_cell.angle_alpha   90.00
_cell.angle_beta   90.00
_cell.angle_gamma   90.00
#
_symmetry.space_group_name_H-M   'P 1'
#
loop_
_entity.id
_entity.type
_entity.pdbx_description
1 polymer ?
#
loop_
_entity_poly.entity_id
_entity_poly.type
_entity_poly.pdbx_seq_one_letter_code
_entity_poly.pdbx_strand_id
1 'polypeptide(L)' 'MTLSSYDGSNRRSEICTEWENSRHHLRDNNALIQDPRLRGRTGLFVLLLLTRRDAYLRREAELENELETYYNTFYRRYL' A
#
# COMPACT_ATOMS: atom_id res chain seq x y z
N MET A 1 8.60 37.61 -2.24
CA MET A 1 8.89 36.16 -2.21
C MET A 1 7.57 35.43 -2.39
N THR A 2 7.24 35.04 -3.61
CA THR A 2 6.00 34.32 -3.90
C THR A 2 6.25 33.46 -5.13
N LEU A 3 6.49 32.17 -4.90
CA LEU A 3 6.30 31.10 -5.88
C LEU A 3 6.28 29.77 -5.11
N SER A 4 5.21 29.59 -4.33
CA SER A 4 4.75 28.24 -3.98
C SER A 4 4.10 27.67 -5.23
N SER A 5 4.90 27.25 -6.20
CA SER A 5 4.43 26.39 -7.29
C SER A 5 4.07 25.06 -6.65
N TYR A 6 2.77 24.84 -6.47
CA TYR A 6 2.20 23.58 -6.00
C TYR A 6 2.60 22.48 -6.99
N ASP A 7 3.62 21.70 -6.62
CA ASP A 7 4.21 20.68 -7.47
C ASP A 7 3.39 19.38 -7.37
N GLY A 8 2.17 19.42 -7.92
CA GLY A 8 1.29 18.26 -7.99
C GLY A 8 1.90 17.07 -8.77
N SER A 9 3.00 17.29 -9.51
CA SER A 9 3.73 16.23 -10.19
C SER A 9 4.58 15.38 -9.23
N ASN A 10 5.23 16.03 -8.25
CA ASN A 10 6.02 15.34 -7.22
C ASN A 10 5.14 14.51 -6.29
N ARG A 11 4.04 15.08 -5.77
CA ARG A 11 3.18 14.33 -4.83
C ARG A 11 2.47 13.15 -5.50
N ARG A 12 2.05 13.28 -6.76
CA ARG A 12 1.51 12.14 -7.52
C ARG A 12 2.54 11.03 -7.71
N SER A 13 3.79 11.38 -8.02
CA SER A 13 4.90 10.41 -8.15
C SER A 13 5.22 9.72 -6.82
N GLU A 14 5.20 10.47 -5.72
CA GLU A 14 5.35 9.94 -4.36
C GLU A 14 4.24 8.95 -4.03
N ILE A 15 2.97 9.30 -4.28
CA ILE A 15 1.83 8.41 -4.04
C ILE A 15 1.95 7.12 -4.85
N CYS A 16 2.34 7.19 -6.13
CA CYS A 16 2.58 6.00 -6.94
C CYS A 16 3.71 5.13 -6.36
N THR A 17 4.79 5.74 -5.87
CA THR A 17 5.93 5.02 -5.25
C THR A 17 5.52 4.37 -3.92
N GLU A 18 4.80 5.11 -3.06
CA GLU A 18 4.27 4.60 -1.79
C GLU A 18 3.29 3.44 -2.01
N TRP A 19 2.49 3.51 -3.08
CA TRP A 19 1.57 2.46 -3.46
C TRP A 19 2.29 1.20 -3.95
N GLU A 20 3.27 1.33 -4.85
CA GLU A 20 4.11 0.22 -5.32
C GLU A 20 4.80 -0.49 -4.14
N ASN A 21 5.36 0.29 -3.20
CA ASN A 21 5.96 -0.23 -1.97
C ASN A 21 4.95 -0.98 -1.10
N SER A 22 3.75 -0.44 -0.91
CA SER A 22 2.67 -1.10 -0.17
C SER A 22 2.29 -2.45 -0.81
N ARG A 23 2.22 -2.50 -2.14
CA ARG A 23 1.94 -3.74 -2.89
C ARG A 23 3.07 -4.74 -2.79
N HIS A 24 4.33 -4.29 -2.81
CA HIS A 24 5.49 -5.15 -2.61
C HIS A 24 5.42 -5.85 -1.24
N HIS A 25 5.18 -5.08 -0.17
CA HIS A 25 5.04 -5.65 1.17
C HIS A 25 3.81 -6.55 1.34
N LEU A 26 2.71 -6.30 0.61
CA LEU A 26 1.56 -7.20 0.58
C LEU A 26 1.90 -8.54 -0.08
N ARG A 27 2.66 -8.52 -1.19
CA ARG A 27 3.13 -9.75 -1.86
C ARG A 27 4.04 -10.56 -0.94
N ASP A 28 4.97 -9.91 -0.25
CA ASP A 28 5.87 -10.57 0.69
C ASP A 28 5.12 -11.17 1.89
N ASN A 29 4.20 -10.42 2.50
CA ASN A 29 3.37 -10.95 3.59
C ASN A 29 2.53 -12.14 3.12
N ASN A 30 1.91 -12.07 1.94
CA ASN A 30 1.14 -13.19 1.40
C ASN A 30 2.02 -14.41 1.12
N ALA A 31 3.24 -14.21 0.60
CA ALA A 31 4.20 -15.30 0.39
C ALA A 31 4.58 -15.97 1.72
N LEU A 32 4.81 -15.18 2.78
CA LEU A 32 5.10 -15.70 4.12
C LEU A 32 3.90 -16.44 4.73
N ILE A 33 2.67 -15.97 4.51
CA ILE A 33 1.46 -16.65 4.97
C ILE A 33 1.28 -18.01 4.28
N GLN A 34 1.61 -18.09 2.99
CA GLN A 34 1.46 -19.30 2.18
C GLN A 34 2.62 -20.29 2.35
N ASP A 35 3.75 -19.87 2.94
CA ASP A 35 4.93 -20.70 3.10
C ASP A 35 4.62 -21.94 3.98
N PRO A 36 4.70 -23.16 3.41
CA PRO A 36 4.42 -24.39 4.15
C PRO A 36 5.41 -24.64 5.31
N ARG A 37 6.61 -24.05 5.27
CA ARG A 37 7.59 -24.12 6.37
C ARG A 37 7.14 -23.33 7.60
N LEU A 38 6.24 -22.36 7.40
CA LEU A 38 5.66 -21.53 8.45
C LEU A 38 4.33 -22.09 8.97
N ARG A 39 3.75 -23.15 8.37
CA ARG A 39 2.50 -23.82 8.80
C ARG A 39 2.53 -24.39 10.23
N GLY A 40 3.70 -24.48 10.86
CA GLY A 40 3.85 -24.88 12.27
C GLY A 40 4.20 -23.73 13.22
N ARG A 41 4.40 -22.50 12.74
CA ARG A 41 4.67 -21.34 13.60
C ARG A 41 3.37 -20.84 14.22
N THR A 42 3.43 -20.61 15.52
CA THR A 42 2.36 -20.20 16.44
C THR A 42 1.42 -19.16 15.83
N GLY A 43 0.11 -19.28 16.10
CA GLY A 43 -0.93 -18.38 15.57
C GLY A 43 -0.65 -16.88 15.74
N LEU A 44 0.18 -16.49 16.72
CA LEU A 44 0.70 -15.12 16.90
C LEU A 44 1.52 -14.60 15.71
N PHE A 45 2.33 -15.44 15.06
CA PHE A 45 3.12 -15.02 13.89
C PHE A 45 2.21 -14.78 12.68
N VAL A 46 1.25 -15.66 12.43
CA VAL A 46 0.24 -15.48 11.38
C VAL A 46 -0.63 -14.26 11.68
N LEU A 47 -1.04 -14.05 12.93
CA LEU A 47 -1.77 -12.86 13.36
C LEU A 47 -0.98 -11.58 13.07
N LEU A 48 0.32 -11.55 13.36
CA LEU A 48 1.18 -10.41 13.06
C LEU A 48 1.25 -10.12 11.55
N LEU A 49 1.38 -11.15 10.71
CA LEU A 49 1.39 -10.99 9.25
C LEU A 49 0.03 -10.47 8.74
N LEU A 50 -1.08 -10.95 9.31
CA LEU A 50 -2.42 -10.46 8.97
C LEU A 50 -2.62 -9.00 9.39
N THR A 51 -2.15 -8.59 10.58
CA THR A 51 -2.21 -7.19 11.02
C THR A 51 -1.38 -6.28 10.13
N ARG A 52 -0.18 -6.71 9.72
CA ARG A 52 0.65 -5.97 8.76
C ARG A 52 -0.05 -5.84 7.41
N ARG A 53 -0.63 -6.93 6.91
CA ARG A 53 -1.43 -6.93 5.69
C ARG A 53 -2.59 -5.93 5.76
N ASP A 54 -3.32 -5.88 6.87
CA ASP A 54 -4.40 -4.91 7.07
C ASP A 54 -3.90 -3.46 7.01
N ALA A 55 -2.75 -3.16 7.65
CA ALA A 55 -2.15 -1.83 7.62
C ALA A 55 -1.78 -1.38 6.19
N TYR A 56 -1.17 -2.27 5.39
CA TYR A 56 -0.83 -1.94 4.00
C TYR A 56 -2.08 -1.78 3.12
N LEU A 57 -3.14 -2.55 3.35
CA LEU A 57 -4.40 -2.40 2.62
C LEU A 57 -5.12 -1.08 2.96
N ARG A 58 -5.10 -0.66 4.23
CA ARG A 58 -5.62 0.65 4.63
C ARG A 58 -4.82 1.78 3.99
N ARG A 59 -3.50 1.68 4.00
CA ARG A 59 -2.63 2.67 3.35
C ARG A 59 -2.89 2.75 1.85
N GLU A 60 -3.10 1.62 1.19
CA GLU A 60 -3.48 1.58 -0.22
C GLU A 60 -4.81 2.29 -0.49
N ALA A 61 -5.83 2.07 0.36
CA ALA A 61 -7.11 2.77 0.27
C ALA A 61 -6.99 4.28 0.54
N GLU A 62 -6.14 4.70 1.49
CA GLU A 62 -5.84 6.11 1.75
C GLU A 62 -5.21 6.79 0.52
N LEU A 63 -4.22 6.14 -0.09
CA LEU A 63 -3.53 6.65 -1.27
C LEU A 63 -4.45 6.68 -2.50
N GLU A 64 -5.34 5.69 -2.65
CA GLU A 64 -6.37 5.67 -3.69
C GLU A 64 -7.35 6.84 -3.52
N ASN A 65 -7.82 7.09 -2.30
CA ASN A 65 -8.67 8.24 -1.97
C ASN A 65 -7.95 9.58 -2.20
N GLU A 66 -6.66 9.67 -1.87
CA GLU A 66 -5.84 10.86 -2.15
C GLU A 66 -5.71 11.12 -3.66
N LEU A 67 -5.49 10.07 -4.47
CA LEU A 67 -5.45 10.17 -5.93
C LEU A 67 -6.80 10.58 -6.55
N GLU A 68 -7.89 10.04 -6.03
CA GLU A 68 -9.24 10.40 -6.47
C GLU A 68 -9.55 11.85 -6.12
N THR A 69 -9.31 12.26 -4.86
CA THR A 69 -9.64 13.59 -4.34
C THR A 69 -8.84 14.70 -5.02
N TYR A 70 -7.52 14.54 -5.16
CA TYR A 70 -6.64 15.63 -5.61
C TYR A 70 -6.32 15.60 -7.10
N TYR A 71 -6.34 14.43 -7.72
CA TYR A 71 -5.91 14.27 -9.11
C TYR A 71 -7.02 13.77 -10.03
N ASN A 72 -8.24 13.56 -9.51
CA ASN A 72 -9.38 13.02 -10.24
C ASN A 72 -9.00 11.75 -11.05
N THR A 73 -8.01 11.03 -10.53
CA THR A 73 -7.38 9.90 -11.22
C THR A 73 -7.95 8.64 -10.62
N PHE A 74 -8.94 8.06 -11.28
CA PHE A 74 -9.45 6.74 -10.91
C PHE A 74 -8.44 5.68 -11.36
N TYR A 75 -7.60 5.21 -10.44
CA TYR A 75 -6.93 3.92 -10.65
C TYR A 75 -7.97 2.83 -10.42
N ARG A 76 -8.80 2.63 -11.43
CA ARG A 76 -9.71 1.49 -11.52
C ARG A 76 -8.85 0.25 -11.32
N ARG A 77 -8.89 -0.29 -10.11
CA ARG A 77 -8.11 -1.44 -9.70
C ARG A 77 -8.47 -2.55 -10.66
N TYR A 78 -7.47 -3.03 -11.38
CA TYR A 78 -7.45 -4.31 -12.05
C TYR A 78 -7.95 -5.36 -11.06
N LEU A 79 -9.24 -5.68 -11.17
CA LEU A 79 -9.74 -7.04 -11.10
C LEU A 79 -9.17 -7.81 -12.28
#